data_AF-A0AAI9UE45-F1
#
_entry.id   AF-A0AAI9UE45-F1
#
_cell.length_a   1.000
_cell.length_b   1.000
_cell.length_c   1.000
_cell.angle_alpha   90.00
_cell.angle_beta   90.00
_cell.angle_gamma   90.00
#
_symmetry.space_group_name_H-M   'P 1'
#
loop_
_entity.id
_entity.type
_entity.pdbx_description
1 polymer ?
#
loop_
_entity_poly.entity_id
_entity_poly.type
_entity_poly.pdbx_seq_one_letter_code
_entity_poly.pdbx_strand_id
1 'polypeptide(L)'
;MRSQSLLVAALAATVSAHGTLMSVEGANGVTMPGLTIADGTPRDCSSNGCGSQADTAIIRDREIASGEVGPLGRTQGNGPVDASVMVNNFMGGAAAPKNNGAASGTGVEDNIPNMKRAELYARQGLAGLFGGGGKNKGNKQSGPPEARVAATAGMGASQGMPTAADDGTISMTFRQINQDGAGPMTADVDGTSGGTKEEAFQSAQVTTDVPGLGVQGLSLATNTDFPIKVQMPAGMTCDGTVGMASNVCVVRVRNGAGAGPFGGSAAFTQSAAGRKRAIAYRLKKRMELNNRA
;
A
#
# COMPACT_ATOMS: atom_id res chain seq x y z
N MET A 1 18.73 -50.09 6.27
CA MET A 1 17.72 -49.01 6.17
C MET A 1 17.82 -48.15 7.43
N ARG A 2 18.42 -46.96 7.35
CA ARG A 2 18.39 -45.96 8.43
C ARG A 2 17.84 -44.67 7.82
N SER A 3 16.57 -44.41 8.12
CA SER A 3 15.86 -43.22 7.67
C SER A 3 16.44 -42.00 8.39
N GLN A 4 17.09 -41.10 7.65
CA GLN A 4 17.46 -39.78 8.16
C GLN A 4 16.27 -38.85 7.92
N SER A 5 15.51 -38.60 8.98
CA SER A 5 14.48 -37.56 8.98
C SER A 5 15.15 -36.19 8.95
N LEU A 6 15.14 -35.53 7.79
CA LEU A 6 15.48 -34.12 7.66
C LEU A 6 14.38 -33.29 8.31
N LEU A 7 14.60 -32.85 9.55
CA LEU A 7 13.84 -31.79 10.19
C LEU A 7 14.21 -30.47 9.49
N VAL A 8 13.42 -30.10 8.48
CA VAL A 8 13.42 -28.74 7.94
C VAL A 8 12.68 -27.86 8.95
N ALA A 9 13.42 -27.26 9.88
CA ALA A 9 12.92 -26.15 10.67
C ALA A 9 12.72 -24.96 9.72
N ALA A 10 11.50 -24.77 9.24
CA ALA A 10 11.11 -23.55 8.55
C ALA A 10 11.20 -22.39 9.57
N LEU A 11 12.34 -21.70 9.57
CA LEU A 11 12.49 -20.44 10.27
C LEU A 11 11.54 -19.45 9.60
N ALA A 12 10.33 -19.29 10.13
CA ALA A 12 9.47 -18.18 9.77
C ALA A 12 10.19 -16.91 10.21
N ALA A 13 10.93 -16.28 9.30
CA ALA A 13 11.44 -14.93 9.50
C ALA A 13 10.22 -14.03 9.69
N THR A 14 9.88 -13.72 10.92
CA THR A 14 8.89 -12.70 11.29
C THR A 14 9.65 -11.39 11.45
N VAL A 15 10.05 -10.78 10.33
CA VAL A 15 10.58 -9.41 10.29
C VAL A 15 9.39 -8.48 10.47
N SER A 16 9.51 -7.56 11.42
CA SER A 16 8.49 -6.56 11.74
C SER A 16 8.76 -5.32 10.91
N ALA A 17 8.47 -5.38 9.61
CA ALA A 17 8.51 -4.23 8.73
C ALA A 17 7.10 -3.66 8.60
N HIS A 18 6.88 -2.40 8.93
CA HIS A 18 5.51 -1.87 8.90
C HIS A 18 5.48 -0.47 8.27
N GLY A 19 4.85 -0.43 7.11
CA GLY A 19 4.38 0.80 6.49
C GLY A 19 3.01 0.56 5.89
N THR A 20 2.12 1.53 5.98
CA THR A 20 0.72 1.38 5.59
C THR A 20 0.26 2.55 4.72
N LEU A 21 -0.61 2.26 3.76
CA LEU A 21 -1.18 3.27 2.89
C LEU A 21 -2.33 3.97 3.62
N MET A 22 -2.11 5.21 4.05
CA MET A 22 -3.02 5.95 4.92
C MET A 22 -4.25 6.50 4.17
N SER A 23 -4.04 6.96 2.93
CA SER A 23 -5.08 7.58 2.12
C SER A 23 -4.70 7.64 0.64
N VAL A 24 -5.73 7.78 -0.19
CA VAL A 24 -5.63 8.25 -1.57
C VAL A 24 -6.28 9.62 -1.66
N GLU A 25 -5.56 10.58 -2.24
CA GLU A 25 -6.01 11.95 -2.44
C GLU A 25 -6.38 12.16 -3.91
N GLY A 26 -7.67 12.28 -4.18
CA GLY A 26 -8.20 12.42 -5.52
C GLY A 26 -7.94 13.81 -6.10
N ALA A 27 -7.69 13.89 -7.41
CA ALA A 27 -7.60 15.16 -8.13
C ALA A 27 -8.91 15.97 -8.11
N ASN A 28 -10.03 15.31 -7.80
CA ASN A 28 -11.34 15.92 -7.53
C ASN A 28 -11.47 16.49 -6.10
N GLY A 29 -10.41 16.47 -5.28
CA GLY A 29 -10.41 16.98 -3.91
C GLY A 29 -11.01 16.01 -2.88
N VAL A 30 -11.43 14.82 -3.29
CA VAL A 30 -11.96 13.79 -2.40
C VAL A 30 -10.83 12.90 -1.89
N THR A 31 -10.77 12.70 -0.58
CA THR A 31 -9.80 11.81 0.06
C THR A 31 -10.51 10.62 0.67
N MET A 32 -10.00 9.42 0.39
CA MET A 32 -10.50 8.17 0.98
C MET A 32 -9.38 7.50 1.78
N PRO A 33 -9.68 6.89 2.94
CA PRO A 33 -8.72 6.06 3.66
C PRO A 33 -8.23 4.88 2.80
N GLY A 34 -6.99 4.43 3.03
CA GLY A 34 -6.51 3.20 2.42
C GLY A 34 -7.35 1.99 2.82
N LEU A 35 -7.37 0.96 1.98
CA LEU A 35 -8.29 -0.18 2.10
C LEU A 35 -8.04 -1.05 3.34
N THR A 36 -6.88 -0.93 3.97
CA THR A 36 -6.54 -1.69 5.17
C THR A 36 -6.75 -0.91 6.46
N ILE A 37 -6.93 0.41 6.40
CA ILE A 37 -6.99 1.28 7.57
C ILE A 37 -8.17 0.88 8.46
N ALA A 38 -7.91 0.78 9.75
CA ALA A 38 -8.91 0.39 10.74
C ALA A 38 -8.95 1.40 11.88
N ASP A 39 -10.16 1.82 12.27
CA ASP A 39 -10.33 2.73 13.40
C ASP A 39 -9.91 2.05 14.71
N GLY A 40 -9.33 2.82 15.62
CA GLY A 40 -8.75 2.34 16.87
C GLY A 40 -7.30 1.86 16.75
N THR A 41 -6.70 1.79 15.55
CA THR A 41 -5.27 1.50 15.41
C THR A 41 -4.44 2.61 16.05
N PRO A 42 -3.57 2.33 17.05
CA PRO A 42 -2.72 3.34 17.67
C PRO A 42 -1.78 4.02 16.67
N ARG A 43 -1.64 5.34 16.75
CA ARG A 43 -0.80 6.14 15.84
C ARG A 43 0.30 6.93 16.56
N ASP A 44 0.51 6.64 17.84
CA ASP A 44 1.46 7.31 18.73
C ASP A 44 2.69 6.46 19.10
N CYS A 45 2.75 5.23 18.61
CA CYS A 45 3.83 4.28 18.86
C CYS A 45 4.27 3.60 17.56
N SER A 46 5.48 3.04 17.53
CA SER A 46 6.08 2.47 16.31
C SER A 46 6.38 0.97 16.42
N SER A 47 5.93 0.30 17.48
CA SER A 47 6.21 -1.13 17.72
C SER A 47 4.96 -2.00 17.51
N ASN A 48 5.16 -3.27 17.20
CA ASN A 48 4.07 -4.23 17.03
C ASN A 48 3.35 -4.46 18.36
N GLY A 49 4.10 -4.46 19.46
CA GLY A 49 3.60 -4.68 20.82
C GLY A 49 2.76 -3.54 21.40
N CYS A 50 2.50 -2.47 20.63
CA CYS A 50 1.45 -1.51 20.97
C CYS A 50 0.28 -1.56 19.97
N GLY A 51 0.37 -2.34 18.90
CA GLY A 51 -0.68 -2.52 17.91
C GLY A 51 -0.73 -1.48 16.79
N SER A 52 0.22 -0.54 16.67
CA SER A 52 0.20 0.51 15.61
C SER A 52 0.37 0.00 14.18
N GLN A 53 0.72 -1.28 14.08
CA GLN A 53 1.07 -2.03 12.89
C GLN A 53 -0.07 -2.96 12.43
N ALA A 54 -1.17 -3.04 13.21
CA ALA A 54 -2.21 -4.02 13.01
C ALA A 54 -2.95 -3.88 11.66
N ASP A 55 -2.95 -2.70 11.06
CA ASP A 55 -3.59 -2.39 9.79
C ASP A 55 -2.63 -2.22 8.60
N THR A 56 -1.36 -2.62 8.78
CA THR A 56 -0.42 -2.78 7.66
C THR A 56 -0.77 -4.02 6.84
N ALA A 57 -0.79 -3.89 5.52
CA ALA A 57 -0.94 -5.03 4.63
C ALA A 57 0.36 -5.82 4.55
N ILE A 58 0.25 -7.14 4.71
CA ILE A 58 1.28 -8.14 4.43
C ILE A 58 0.91 -8.78 3.09
N ILE A 59 1.70 -8.51 2.05
CA ILE A 59 1.37 -8.84 0.65
C ILE A 59 2.41 -9.80 0.08
N ARG A 60 2.36 -11.06 0.51
CA ARG A 60 3.33 -12.08 0.11
C ARG A 60 2.87 -12.82 -1.14
N ASP A 61 3.72 -12.86 -2.15
CA ASP A 61 3.45 -13.60 -3.40
C ASP A 61 3.14 -15.07 -3.15
N ARG A 62 3.80 -15.70 -2.16
CA ARG A 62 3.53 -17.09 -1.81
C ARG A 62 2.11 -17.32 -1.26
N GLU A 63 1.56 -16.36 -0.51
CA GLU A 63 0.22 -16.47 0.09
C GLU A 63 -0.84 -16.16 -0.98
N ILE A 64 -0.53 -15.27 -1.93
CA ILE A 64 -1.38 -14.98 -3.10
C ILE A 64 -1.41 -16.19 -4.05
N ALA A 65 -0.24 -16.74 -4.40
CA ALA A 65 -0.13 -17.86 -5.34
C ALA A 65 -0.73 -19.16 -4.81
N SER A 66 -0.74 -19.36 -3.48
CA SER A 66 -1.41 -20.50 -2.84
C SER A 66 -2.92 -20.30 -2.70
N GLY A 67 -3.43 -19.09 -2.89
CA GLY A 67 -4.83 -18.74 -2.63
C GLY A 67 -5.20 -18.60 -1.15
N GLU A 68 -4.21 -18.53 -0.25
CA GLU A 68 -4.43 -18.28 1.18
C GLU A 68 -5.03 -16.88 1.42
N VAL A 69 -4.61 -15.91 0.61
CA VAL A 69 -5.11 -14.53 0.60
C VAL A 69 -5.31 -14.05 -0.84
N GLY A 70 -6.13 -13.02 -1.00
CA GLY A 70 -6.23 -12.31 -2.29
C GLY A 70 -5.04 -11.39 -2.57
N PRO A 71 -5.00 -10.76 -3.75
CA PRO A 71 -3.92 -9.85 -4.18
C PRO A 71 -3.63 -8.70 -3.21
N LEU A 72 -4.61 -8.27 -2.42
CA LEU A 72 -4.44 -7.19 -1.44
C LEU A 72 -3.77 -7.64 -0.14
N GLY A 73 -3.46 -8.93 -0.02
CA GLY A 73 -2.81 -9.51 1.15
C GLY A 73 -3.74 -9.61 2.35
N ARG A 74 -3.16 -9.49 3.53
CA ARG A 74 -3.88 -9.54 4.82
C ARG A 74 -3.29 -8.56 5.82
N THR A 75 -4.05 -8.23 6.84
CA THR A 75 -3.59 -7.48 8.01
C THR A 75 -3.55 -8.38 9.24
N GLN A 76 -2.76 -8.01 10.24
CA GLN A 76 -2.79 -8.72 11.54
C GLN A 76 -4.12 -8.46 12.26
N GLY A 77 -4.71 -7.28 12.07
CA GLY A 77 -5.92 -6.85 12.75
C GLY A 77 -7.20 -7.43 12.19
N ASN A 78 -7.30 -7.63 10.88
CA ASN A 78 -8.56 -8.00 10.22
C ASN A 78 -8.44 -9.18 9.24
N GLY A 79 -7.28 -9.81 9.11
CA GLY A 79 -7.10 -10.95 8.20
C GLY A 79 -7.08 -10.51 6.73
N PRO A 80 -7.52 -11.38 5.78
CA PRO A 80 -7.52 -11.08 4.35
C PRO A 80 -8.21 -9.76 4.01
N VAL A 81 -7.58 -8.96 3.16
CA VAL A 81 -8.09 -7.63 2.77
C VAL A 81 -9.14 -7.76 1.68
N ASP A 82 -10.34 -7.22 1.95
CA ASP A 82 -11.41 -7.04 0.96
C ASP A 82 -11.67 -5.53 0.76
N ALA A 83 -11.45 -5.07 -0.47
CA ALA A 83 -11.65 -3.67 -0.85
C ALA A 83 -13.11 -3.21 -0.62
N SER A 84 -14.08 -4.12 -0.72
CA SER A 84 -15.50 -3.80 -0.56
C SER A 84 -15.84 -3.30 0.84
N VAL A 85 -15.08 -3.70 1.87
CA VAL A 85 -15.29 -3.26 3.26
C VAL A 85 -15.12 -1.75 3.37
N MET A 86 -13.98 -1.24 2.92
CA MET A 86 -13.67 0.19 2.99
C MET A 86 -14.51 0.99 1.99
N VAL A 87 -14.71 0.47 0.78
CA VAL A 87 -15.53 1.16 -0.24
C VAL A 87 -17.00 1.27 0.21
N ASN A 88 -17.60 0.21 0.76
CA ASN A 88 -18.98 0.28 1.25
C ASN A 88 -19.12 1.24 2.43
N ASN A 89 -18.15 1.29 3.35
CA ASN A 89 -18.16 2.26 4.43
C ASN A 89 -18.08 3.70 3.88
N PHE A 90 -17.15 3.95 2.96
CA PHE A 90 -16.99 5.26 2.33
C PHE A 90 -18.24 5.69 1.55
N MET A 91 -18.94 4.74 0.91
CA MET A 91 -20.23 4.94 0.24
C MET A 91 -21.43 5.02 1.21
N GLY A 92 -21.21 4.90 2.52
CA GLY A 92 -22.25 5.05 3.55
C GLY A 92 -23.11 3.80 3.79
N GLY A 93 -22.72 2.65 3.22
CA GLY A 93 -23.45 1.38 3.31
C GLY A 93 -22.91 0.40 4.35
N ALA A 94 -21.80 0.69 5.03
CA ALA A 94 -21.22 -0.20 6.04
C ALA A 94 -20.60 0.58 7.22
N ALA A 95 -20.47 -0.09 8.37
CA ALA A 95 -19.77 0.45 9.53
C ALA A 95 -18.25 0.50 9.28
N ALA A 96 -17.58 1.40 9.98
CA ALA A 96 -16.12 1.51 9.90
C ALA A 96 -15.46 0.24 10.48
N PRO A 97 -14.54 -0.42 9.74
CA PRO A 97 -13.71 -1.49 10.30
C PRO A 97 -12.94 -0.98 11.52
N LYS A 98 -12.98 -1.77 12.59
CA LYS A 98 -12.20 -1.53 13.80
C LYS A 98 -10.95 -2.40 13.80
N ASN A 99 -9.92 -1.95 14.50
CA ASN A 99 -8.74 -2.77 14.72
C ASN A 99 -9.07 -3.91 15.70
N ASN A 100 -9.03 -5.16 15.22
CA ASN A 100 -9.18 -6.36 16.06
C ASN A 100 -7.84 -7.07 16.35
N GLY A 101 -6.72 -6.41 16.04
CA GLY A 101 -5.38 -6.92 16.31
C GLY A 101 -5.08 -6.91 17.80
N ALA A 102 -4.36 -7.92 18.27
CA ALA A 102 -3.87 -7.92 19.64
C ALA A 102 -2.96 -6.69 19.85
N ALA A 103 -3.22 -5.91 20.90
CA ALA A 103 -2.27 -4.89 21.37
C ALA A 103 -0.88 -5.51 21.69
N SER A 104 -0.81 -6.83 21.84
CA SER A 104 0.39 -7.63 22.10
C SER A 104 0.79 -8.54 20.92
N GLY A 105 0.55 -8.12 19.68
CA GLY A 105 0.91 -8.92 18.50
C GLY A 105 2.35 -9.44 18.58
N THR A 106 2.56 -10.72 18.29
CA THR A 106 3.83 -11.47 18.44
C THR A 106 4.92 -11.10 17.42
N GLY A 107 4.80 -9.95 16.75
CA GLY A 107 5.87 -9.39 15.93
C GLY A 107 7.05 -9.04 16.81
N VAL A 108 8.12 -9.83 16.71
CA VAL A 108 9.41 -9.48 17.27
C VAL A 108 9.92 -8.30 16.47
N GLU A 109 10.09 -7.14 17.11
CA GLU A 109 10.73 -5.98 16.50
C GLU A 109 12.11 -6.38 15.98
N ASP A 110 12.48 -5.82 14.82
CA ASP A 110 13.80 -6.01 14.27
C ASP A 110 14.85 -5.43 15.22
N ASN A 111 15.61 -6.31 15.87
CA ASN A 111 16.75 -5.96 16.69
C ASN A 111 17.92 -5.53 15.79
N ILE A 112 17.84 -4.36 15.17
CA ILE A 112 18.97 -3.77 14.46
C ILE A 112 20.04 -3.40 15.50
N PRO A 113 21.20 -4.09 15.55
CA PRO A 113 22.25 -3.79 16.53
C PRO A 113 22.74 -2.35 16.37
N ASN A 114 23.07 -1.68 17.48
CA ASN A 114 23.44 -0.26 17.51
C ASN A 114 24.53 0.13 16.48
N MET A 115 25.49 -0.76 16.18
CA MET A 115 26.51 -0.50 15.16
C MET A 115 25.94 -0.43 13.74
N LYS A 116 24.95 -1.28 13.41
CA LYS A 116 24.26 -1.21 12.11
C LYS A 116 23.39 0.04 12.01
N ARG A 117 22.79 0.51 13.11
CA ARG A 117 22.10 1.82 13.14
C ARG A 117 23.05 2.97 12.83
N ALA A 118 24.22 3.01 13.46
CA ALA A 118 25.23 4.05 13.18
C ALA A 118 25.72 4.00 11.72
N GLU A 119 25.92 2.80 11.17
CA GLU A 119 26.25 2.62 9.74
C GLU A 119 25.10 3.06 8.84
N LEU A 120 23.84 2.76 9.18
CA LEU A 120 22.66 3.25 8.49
C LEU A 120 22.56 4.78 8.54
N TYR A 121 22.82 5.42 9.67
CA TYR A 121 22.89 6.89 9.79
C TYR A 121 24.00 7.46 8.90
N ALA A 122 25.19 6.85 8.92
CA ALA A 122 26.30 7.27 8.08
C ALA A 122 25.99 7.09 6.59
N ARG A 123 25.35 5.98 6.20
CA ARG A 123 24.95 5.68 4.82
C ARG A 123 23.78 6.52 4.35
N GLN A 124 22.83 6.87 5.23
CA GLN A 124 21.75 7.80 4.95
C GLN A 124 22.28 9.23 4.83
N GLY A 125 23.24 9.61 5.67
CA GLY A 125 23.95 10.88 5.60
C GLY A 125 24.80 11.01 4.33
N LEU A 126 25.57 9.98 3.97
CA LEU A 126 26.33 9.93 2.72
C LEU A 126 25.39 9.91 1.50
N ALA A 127 24.32 9.11 1.53
CA ALA A 127 23.32 9.11 0.46
C ALA A 127 22.68 10.51 0.34
N GLY A 128 22.37 11.18 1.44
CA GLY A 128 21.91 12.58 1.44
C GLY A 128 22.90 13.56 0.82
N LEU A 129 24.21 13.34 1.02
CA LEU A 129 25.29 14.16 0.46
C LEU A 129 25.50 13.92 -1.05
N PHE A 130 25.27 12.70 -1.54
CA PHE A 130 25.40 12.31 -2.96
C PHE A 130 24.06 12.24 -3.71
N GLY A 131 22.99 12.84 -3.17
CA GLY A 131 21.69 12.94 -3.84
C GLY A 131 20.78 11.69 -3.81
N GLY A 132 21.18 10.64 -3.08
CA GLY A 132 20.40 9.44 -2.81
C GLY A 132 19.52 9.50 -1.54
N GLY A 133 19.59 10.59 -0.76
CA GLY A 133 18.58 10.90 0.25
C GLY A 133 17.36 11.49 -0.47
N GLY A 134 16.30 10.69 -0.64
CA GLY A 134 15.12 11.09 -1.41
C GLY A 134 14.64 12.49 -1.06
N LYS A 135 14.31 13.30 -2.09
CA LYS A 135 13.74 14.67 -1.93
C LYS A 135 12.47 14.69 -1.08
N ASN A 136 11.85 13.55 -0.90
CA ASN A 136 10.66 13.34 -0.09
C ASN A 136 11.04 13.19 1.40
N LYS A 137 11.08 14.30 2.16
CA LYS A 137 11.49 14.27 3.58
C LYS A 137 10.47 13.64 4.52
N GLY A 138 9.22 13.49 4.06
CA GLY A 138 8.09 13.08 4.88
C GLY A 138 7.80 14.03 6.04
N ASN A 139 6.69 13.80 6.73
CA ASN A 139 6.29 14.54 7.91
C ASN A 139 6.10 13.57 9.06
N LYS A 140 6.88 13.74 10.14
CA LYS A 140 6.69 12.93 11.35
C LYS A 140 5.31 13.23 11.92
N GLN A 141 4.52 12.19 12.16
CA GLN A 141 3.15 12.28 12.60
C GLN A 141 2.92 11.35 13.77
N SER A 142 2.39 11.88 14.86
CA SER A 142 1.98 11.12 16.04
C SER A 142 0.66 11.72 16.51
N GLY A 143 -0.29 10.87 16.89
CA GLY A 143 -1.63 11.34 17.20
C GLY A 143 -2.50 10.30 17.89
N PRO A 144 -3.77 10.65 18.17
CA PRO A 144 -4.71 9.71 18.75
C PRO A 144 -4.89 8.46 17.85
N PRO A 145 -5.48 7.39 18.39
CA PRO A 145 -5.86 6.23 17.58
C PRO A 145 -6.65 6.63 16.34
N GLU A 146 -6.48 5.85 15.28
CA GLU A 146 -7.12 6.07 13.99
C GLU A 146 -8.64 6.25 14.12
N ALA A 147 -9.17 7.24 13.44
CA ALA A 147 -10.61 7.54 13.44
C ALA A 147 -11.12 8.03 12.07
N ARG A 148 -10.25 8.05 11.04
CA ARG A 148 -10.58 8.62 9.73
C ARG A 148 -11.64 7.81 9.00
N VAL A 149 -11.79 6.53 9.30
CA VAL A 149 -12.69 5.67 8.55
C VAL A 149 -14.13 6.02 8.90
N ALA A 150 -14.48 6.05 10.19
CA ALA A 150 -15.77 6.56 10.62
C ALA A 150 -16.01 8.02 10.21
N ALA A 151 -14.98 8.88 10.27
CA ALA A 151 -15.10 10.30 9.92
C ALA A 151 -15.38 10.54 8.42
N THR A 152 -15.01 9.61 7.54
CA THR A 152 -15.22 9.71 6.09
C THR A 152 -16.37 8.85 5.57
N ALA A 153 -17.07 8.13 6.45
CA ALA A 153 -18.21 7.31 6.08
C ALA A 153 -19.31 8.13 5.41
N GLY A 154 -19.80 7.68 4.25
CA GLY A 154 -20.81 8.38 3.45
C GLY A 154 -20.30 9.55 2.59
N MET A 155 -19.02 9.93 2.69
CA MET A 155 -18.45 10.94 1.79
C MET A 155 -18.53 10.51 0.32
N GLY A 156 -18.35 9.22 0.03
CA GLY A 156 -18.45 8.67 -1.32
C GLY A 156 -19.84 8.82 -1.93
N ALA A 157 -20.90 8.75 -1.13
CA ALA A 157 -22.28 8.95 -1.61
C ALA A 157 -22.57 10.41 -1.99
N SER A 158 -21.89 11.37 -1.36
CA SER A 158 -22.13 12.81 -1.58
C SER A 158 -21.13 13.47 -2.53
N GLN A 159 -19.87 13.01 -2.55
CA GLN A 159 -18.77 13.62 -3.31
C GLN A 159 -18.22 12.70 -4.40
N GLY A 160 -18.63 11.44 -4.44
CA GLY A 160 -18.05 10.41 -5.29
C GLY A 160 -16.73 9.85 -4.73
N MET A 161 -16.08 8.97 -5.50
CA MET A 161 -14.79 8.39 -5.16
C MET A 161 -13.63 9.32 -5.51
N PRO A 162 -12.45 9.20 -4.85
CA PRO A 162 -11.23 9.87 -5.28
C PRO A 162 -10.87 9.53 -6.73
N THR A 163 -10.52 10.52 -7.54
CA THR A 163 -10.07 10.30 -8.91
C THR A 163 -8.56 10.33 -9.04
N ALA A 164 -7.96 9.48 -9.87
CA ALA A 164 -6.62 9.76 -10.39
C ALA A 164 -6.61 11.13 -11.10
N ALA A 165 -5.44 11.78 -11.12
CA ALA A 165 -5.23 12.95 -11.96
C ALA A 165 -5.46 12.59 -13.42
N ASP A 166 -5.66 13.63 -14.19
CA ASP A 166 -5.98 13.50 -15.60
C ASP A 166 -4.88 12.68 -16.34
N ASP A 167 -3.61 12.98 -16.12
CA ASP A 167 -2.49 12.24 -16.68
C ASP A 167 -2.34 10.79 -16.16
N GLY A 168 -3.20 10.34 -15.25
CA GLY A 168 -3.16 9.03 -14.62
C GLY A 168 -2.32 8.98 -13.34
N THR A 169 -1.87 10.12 -12.82
CA THR A 169 -1.17 10.17 -11.53
C THR A 169 -2.13 9.88 -10.38
N ILE A 170 -1.81 8.86 -9.58
CA ILE A 170 -2.48 8.53 -8.32
C ILE A 170 -1.64 9.14 -7.20
N SER A 171 -2.24 10.01 -6.38
CA SER A 171 -1.58 10.61 -5.21
C SER A 171 -2.08 9.96 -3.94
N MET A 172 -1.16 9.54 -3.08
CA MET A 172 -1.46 8.84 -1.83
C MET A 172 -0.54 9.31 -0.71
N THR A 173 -0.95 9.06 0.52
CA THR A 173 -0.11 9.19 1.71
C THR A 173 0.27 7.80 2.22
N PHE A 174 1.57 7.55 2.34
CA PHE A 174 2.10 6.31 2.90
C PHE A 174 2.79 6.59 4.24
N ARG A 175 2.42 5.86 5.28
CA ARG A 175 3.05 5.96 6.60
C ARG A 175 4.12 4.90 6.74
N GLN A 176 5.36 5.30 6.95
CA GLN A 176 6.39 4.43 7.51
C GLN A 176 6.24 4.41 9.03
N ILE A 177 5.88 3.25 9.61
CA ILE A 177 5.69 3.09 11.06
C ILE A 177 7.05 2.83 11.72
N ASN A 178 7.83 1.89 11.19
CA ASN A 178 9.16 1.56 11.69
C ASN A 178 10.19 1.36 10.56
N GLN A 179 11.40 0.90 10.91
CA GLN A 179 12.58 1.04 10.05
C GLN A 179 12.48 0.32 8.72
N ASP A 180 11.77 -0.80 8.71
CA ASP A 180 11.73 -1.71 7.58
C ASP A 180 10.45 -1.52 6.74
N GLY A 181 9.62 -0.52 7.09
CA GLY A 181 8.45 -0.10 6.32
C GLY A 181 8.74 0.88 5.19
N ALA A 182 10.01 1.19 4.90
CA ALA A 182 10.38 2.14 3.87
C ALA A 182 10.42 1.50 2.47
N GLY A 183 10.54 2.35 1.44
CA GLY A 183 10.76 1.94 0.06
C GLY A 183 12.22 1.56 -0.24
N PRO A 184 12.57 1.15 -1.47
CA PRO A 184 11.82 1.45 -2.68
C PRO A 184 10.51 0.68 -2.74
N MET A 185 9.44 1.40 -3.11
CA MET A 185 8.13 0.81 -3.26
C MET A 185 7.94 0.28 -4.67
N THR A 186 7.23 -0.83 -4.77
CA THR A 186 6.67 -1.35 -6.01
C THR A 186 5.17 -1.09 -6.00
N ALA A 187 4.60 -0.83 -7.17
CA ALA A 187 3.17 -0.60 -7.31
C ALA A 187 2.59 -1.38 -8.49
N ASP A 188 1.37 -1.87 -8.31
CA ASP A 188 0.55 -2.46 -9.35
C ASP A 188 -0.85 -1.83 -9.32
N VAL A 189 -1.51 -1.78 -10.48
CA VAL A 189 -2.89 -1.30 -10.59
C VAL A 189 -3.75 -2.35 -11.25
N ASP A 190 -4.91 -2.62 -10.65
CA ASP A 190 -5.99 -3.42 -11.23
C ASP A 190 -7.11 -2.47 -11.71
N GLY A 191 -7.44 -2.56 -13.00
CA GLY A 191 -8.52 -1.77 -13.60
C GLY A 191 -9.87 -2.50 -13.71
N THR A 192 -9.96 -3.78 -13.33
CA THR A 192 -11.11 -4.64 -13.70
C THR A 192 -11.67 -5.51 -12.58
N SER A 193 -10.84 -6.12 -11.73
CA SER A 193 -11.31 -7.15 -10.79
C SER A 193 -11.71 -6.61 -9.42
N GLY A 194 -11.38 -5.34 -9.13
CA GLY A 194 -11.61 -4.75 -7.82
C GLY A 194 -10.61 -5.21 -6.76
N GLY A 195 -9.41 -5.63 -7.17
CA GLY A 195 -8.37 -6.16 -6.29
C GLY A 195 -8.52 -7.65 -5.95
N THR A 196 -9.38 -8.38 -6.66
CA THR A 196 -9.70 -9.79 -6.34
C THR A 196 -8.90 -10.81 -7.14
N LYS A 197 -8.28 -10.41 -8.26
CA LYS A 197 -7.54 -11.28 -9.17
C LYS A 197 -6.13 -10.77 -9.43
N GLU A 198 -5.13 -11.61 -9.23
CA GLU A 198 -3.72 -11.23 -9.40
C GLU A 198 -3.41 -10.92 -10.87
N GLU A 199 -3.98 -11.68 -11.81
CA GLU A 199 -3.79 -11.48 -13.25
C GLU A 199 -4.37 -10.17 -13.78
N ALA A 200 -5.21 -9.48 -13.00
CA ALA A 200 -5.77 -8.20 -13.36
C ALA A 200 -4.83 -7.02 -13.01
N PHE A 201 -3.84 -7.25 -12.13
CA PHE A 201 -2.84 -6.27 -11.76
C PHE A 201 -1.78 -6.12 -12.85
N GLN A 202 -1.48 -4.86 -13.17
CA GLN A 202 -0.37 -4.50 -14.07
C GLN A 202 0.60 -3.59 -13.33
N SER A 203 1.89 -3.82 -13.55
CA SER A 203 2.95 -3.02 -12.94
C SER A 203 2.80 -1.53 -13.30
N ALA A 204 2.95 -0.69 -12.28
CA ALA A 204 2.80 0.75 -12.35
C ALA A 204 4.06 1.44 -11.82
N GLN A 205 4.39 2.60 -12.39
CA GLN A 205 5.60 3.32 -12.01
C GLN A 205 5.36 4.13 -10.75
N VAL A 206 6.19 3.92 -9.71
CA VAL A 206 6.26 4.83 -8.55
C VAL A 206 7.07 6.07 -8.97
N THR A 207 6.41 7.21 -9.11
CA THR A 207 7.00 8.48 -9.57
C THR A 207 7.42 9.40 -8.44
N THR A 208 6.89 9.18 -7.24
CA THR A 208 7.37 9.76 -5.98
C THR A 208 7.36 8.65 -4.95
N ASP A 209 8.53 8.29 -4.44
CA ASP A 209 8.72 7.11 -3.60
C ASP A 209 8.95 7.47 -2.11
N VAL A 210 8.77 6.49 -1.25
CA VAL A 210 9.12 6.52 0.17
C VAL A 210 10.64 6.26 0.27
N PRO A 211 11.45 7.19 0.80
CA PRO A 211 12.88 6.98 0.86
C PRO A 211 13.26 5.81 1.77
N GLY A 212 14.07 4.90 1.25
CA GLY A 212 14.78 3.88 2.03
C GLY A 212 16.08 3.47 1.37
N LEU A 213 16.96 2.86 2.15
CA LEU A 213 18.29 2.45 1.72
C LEU A 213 18.30 0.97 1.31
N GLY A 214 18.90 0.71 0.14
CA GLY A 214 19.06 -0.63 -0.40
C GLY A 214 17.74 -1.26 -0.86
N VAL A 215 17.83 -2.51 -1.35
CA VAL A 215 16.67 -3.25 -1.90
C VAL A 215 15.66 -3.64 -0.81
N GLN A 216 16.11 -3.74 0.45
CA GLN A 216 15.25 -4.10 1.59
C GLN A 216 14.48 -2.91 2.19
N GLY A 217 14.78 -1.70 1.75
CA GLY A 217 14.07 -0.49 2.15
C GLY A 217 14.22 -0.09 3.61
N LEU A 218 15.45 -0.09 4.10
CA LEU A 218 15.74 0.32 5.48
C LEU A 218 15.81 1.84 5.60
N SER A 219 15.06 2.41 6.53
CA SER A 219 15.10 3.85 6.84
C SER A 219 15.01 4.06 8.35
N LEU A 220 15.63 5.09 8.87
CA LEU A 220 15.57 5.39 10.31
C LEU A 220 14.33 6.21 10.70
N ALA A 221 13.48 6.55 9.73
CA ALA A 221 12.21 7.20 9.99
C ALA A 221 11.26 6.28 10.77
N THR A 222 10.45 6.89 11.62
CA THR A 222 9.45 6.22 12.47
C THR A 222 8.26 7.13 12.59
N ASN A 223 7.06 6.57 12.42
CA ASN A 223 5.81 7.31 12.39
C ASN A 223 5.89 8.54 11.47
N THR A 224 6.28 8.33 10.23
CA THR A 224 6.47 9.39 9.24
C THR A 224 5.57 9.16 8.03
N ASP A 225 4.79 10.18 7.68
CA ASP A 225 3.95 10.21 6.49
C ASP A 225 4.75 10.74 5.30
N PHE A 226 4.78 9.96 4.23
CA PHE A 226 5.42 10.31 2.98
C PHE A 226 4.35 10.40 1.88
N PRO A 227 4.31 11.49 1.08
CA PRO A 227 3.58 11.45 -0.17
C PRO A 227 4.18 10.36 -1.06
N ILE A 228 3.33 9.53 -1.64
CA ILE A 228 3.70 8.56 -2.66
C ILE A 228 2.84 8.81 -3.90
N LYS A 229 3.46 8.75 -5.08
CA LYS A 229 2.75 8.91 -6.35
C LYS A 229 3.01 7.72 -7.25
N VAL A 230 1.94 7.21 -7.85
CA VAL A 230 1.96 6.08 -8.78
C VAL A 230 1.35 6.52 -10.09
N GLN A 231 2.04 6.26 -11.21
CA GLN A 231 1.51 6.49 -12.54
C GLN A 231 0.72 5.26 -12.99
N MET A 232 -0.56 5.45 -13.30
CA MET A 232 -1.39 4.39 -13.88
C MET A 232 -0.76 3.83 -15.17
N PRO A 233 -0.84 2.50 -15.40
CA PRO A 233 -0.39 1.88 -16.64
C PRO A 233 -1.04 2.54 -17.87
N ALA A 234 -0.23 2.77 -18.91
CA ALA A 234 -0.69 3.47 -20.10
C ALA A 234 -1.82 2.71 -20.79
N GLY A 235 -2.93 3.41 -21.05
CA GLY A 235 -4.10 2.79 -21.64
C GLY A 235 -4.97 2.01 -20.65
N MET A 236 -4.69 1.97 -19.35
CA MET A 236 -5.59 1.35 -18.38
C MET A 236 -6.88 2.16 -18.19
N THR A 237 -8.00 1.47 -18.06
CA THR A 237 -9.32 2.04 -17.73
C THR A 237 -9.82 1.45 -16.42
N CYS A 238 -10.49 2.27 -15.60
CA CYS A 238 -11.19 1.77 -14.41
C CYS A 238 -12.57 1.28 -14.81
N ASP A 239 -12.73 -0.03 -14.83
CA ASP A 239 -13.93 -0.77 -15.23
C ASP A 239 -14.41 -1.72 -14.11
N GLY A 240 -13.67 -1.79 -12.99
CA GLY A 240 -14.03 -2.62 -11.85
C GLY A 240 -15.26 -2.11 -11.09
N THR A 241 -15.92 -3.06 -10.42
CA THR A 241 -16.95 -2.78 -9.42
C THR A 241 -16.47 -3.31 -8.08
N VAL A 242 -16.47 -2.46 -7.07
CA VAL A 242 -16.04 -2.80 -5.70
C VAL A 242 -17.14 -2.38 -4.76
N GLY A 243 -17.81 -3.35 -4.12
CA GLY A 243 -18.94 -3.06 -3.26
C GLY A 243 -19.99 -2.20 -3.97
N MET A 244 -20.31 -1.04 -3.39
CA MET A 244 -21.29 -0.08 -3.91
C MET A 244 -20.74 0.89 -4.98
N ALA A 245 -19.47 0.82 -5.36
CA ALA A 245 -18.86 1.72 -6.34
C ALA A 245 -18.52 1.01 -7.66
N SER A 246 -18.79 1.71 -8.76
CA SER A 246 -18.43 1.29 -10.13
C SER A 246 -17.35 2.20 -10.73
N ASN A 247 -16.72 1.78 -11.82
CA ASN A 247 -15.59 2.46 -12.46
C ASN A 247 -14.37 2.58 -11.54
N VAL A 248 -14.15 1.55 -10.73
CA VAL A 248 -13.10 1.50 -9.71
C VAL A 248 -11.85 0.83 -10.28
N CYS A 249 -10.70 1.45 -10.04
CA CYS A 249 -9.41 0.80 -10.06
C CYS A 249 -8.93 0.60 -8.62
N VAL A 250 -8.07 -0.39 -8.41
CA VAL A 250 -7.37 -0.61 -7.15
C VAL A 250 -5.88 -0.52 -7.39
N VAL A 251 -5.19 0.34 -6.65
CA VAL A 251 -3.73 0.38 -6.61
C VAL A 251 -3.25 -0.38 -5.38
N ARG A 252 -2.20 -1.16 -5.56
CA ARG A 252 -1.48 -1.89 -4.51
C ARG A 252 -0.06 -1.39 -4.49
N VAL A 253 0.46 -1.10 -3.30
CA VAL A 253 1.85 -0.69 -3.09
C VAL A 253 2.47 -1.55 -2.01
N ARG A 254 3.70 -2.03 -2.24
CA ARG A 254 4.47 -2.83 -1.27
C ARG A 254 5.97 -2.64 -1.43
N ASN A 255 6.72 -2.79 -0.35
CA ASN A 255 8.19 -2.77 -0.37
C ASN A 255 8.81 -4.15 -0.61
N GLY A 256 10.14 -4.22 -0.66
CA GLY A 256 10.91 -5.45 -0.89
C GLY A 256 11.30 -6.23 0.38
N ALA A 257 10.64 -6.02 1.52
CA ALA A 257 11.05 -6.61 2.79
C ALA A 257 10.88 -8.14 2.83
N GLY A 258 11.88 -8.85 3.37
CA GLY A 258 11.99 -10.30 3.27
C GLY A 258 10.95 -11.11 4.06
N ALA A 259 10.44 -10.60 5.20
CA ALA A 259 9.36 -11.30 5.92
C ALA A 259 7.97 -11.03 5.38
N GLY A 260 7.86 -10.23 4.33
CA GLY A 260 6.60 -9.82 3.78
C GLY A 260 6.84 -8.53 3.04
N PRO A 261 6.49 -8.42 1.78
CA PRO A 261 6.28 -7.12 1.19
C PRO A 261 5.18 -6.42 2.00
N PHE A 262 5.52 -5.31 2.65
CA PHE A 262 4.58 -4.54 3.46
C PHE A 262 4.13 -3.31 2.71
N GLY A 263 2.86 -2.94 2.90
CA GLY A 263 2.34 -1.70 2.36
C GLY A 263 0.84 -1.57 2.54
N GLY A 264 0.14 -1.34 1.44
CA GLY A 264 -1.30 -1.16 1.45
C GLY A 264 -1.89 -0.99 0.06
N SER A 265 -3.19 -0.73 0.01
CA SER A 265 -3.92 -0.55 -1.24
C SER A 265 -4.96 0.56 -1.11
N ALA A 266 -5.36 1.14 -2.23
CA ALA A 266 -6.37 2.19 -2.31
C ALA A 266 -7.31 1.95 -3.50
N ALA A 267 -8.57 2.31 -3.33
CA ALA A 267 -9.56 2.36 -4.40
C ALA A 267 -9.72 3.78 -4.91
N PHE A 268 -9.80 3.94 -6.23
CA PHE A 268 -9.97 5.23 -6.89
C PHE A 268 -10.71 5.04 -8.21
N THR A 269 -11.16 6.13 -8.81
CA THR A 269 -11.80 6.14 -10.13
C THR A 269 -11.02 6.99 -11.12
N GLN A 270 -11.45 7.00 -12.38
CA GLN A 270 -10.88 7.89 -13.40
C GLN A 270 -11.85 9.02 -13.73
N SER A 271 -11.30 10.22 -13.96
CA SER A 271 -12.05 11.29 -14.61
C SER A 271 -12.45 10.88 -16.04
N ALA A 272 -13.49 11.51 -16.59
CA ALA A 272 -13.88 11.31 -17.99
C ALA A 272 -12.73 11.61 -18.96
N ALA A 273 -11.94 12.65 -18.67
CA ALA A 273 -10.76 13.01 -19.45
C ALA A 273 -9.65 11.95 -19.34
N GLY A 274 -9.41 11.41 -18.13
CA GLY A 274 -8.45 10.32 -17.88
C GLY A 274 -8.79 9.08 -18.68
N ARG A 275 -10.05 8.66 -18.62
CA ARG A 275 -10.57 7.54 -19.40
C ARG A 275 -10.42 7.77 -20.90
N LYS A 276 -10.74 8.97 -21.40
CA LYS A 276 -10.57 9.33 -22.82
C LYS A 276 -9.11 9.23 -23.26
N ARG A 277 -8.16 9.71 -22.45
CA ARG A 277 -6.72 9.58 -22.73
C ARG A 277 -6.27 8.12 -22.81
N ALA A 278 -6.73 7.28 -21.87
CA ALA A 278 -6.43 5.85 -21.88
C ALA A 278 -6.94 5.16 -23.15
N ILE A 279 -8.18 5.43 -23.54
CA ILE A 279 -8.76 4.86 -24.77
C ILE A 279 -8.02 5.36 -26.01
N ALA A 280 -7.70 6.65 -26.08
CA ALA A 280 -6.93 7.22 -27.19
C ALA A 280 -5.54 6.57 -27.33
N TYR A 281 -4.86 6.27 -26.22
CA TYR A 281 -3.61 5.52 -26.21
C TYR A 281 -3.79 4.11 -26.80
N ARG A 282 -4.82 3.37 -26.38
CA ARG A 282 -5.13 2.03 -26.92
C ARG A 282 -5.37 2.07 -28.44
N LEU A 283 -6.15 3.04 -28.91
CA LEU A 283 -6.45 3.22 -30.34
C LEU A 283 -5.17 3.55 -31.13
N LYS A 284 -4.36 4.48 -30.64
CA LYS A 284 -3.07 4.82 -31.26
C LYS A 284 -2.16 3.60 -31.38
N LYS A 285 -2.03 2.80 -30.31
CA LYS A 285 -1.21 1.59 -30.31
C LYS A 285 -1.72 0.53 -31.29
N ARG A 286 -3.03 0.35 -31.40
CA ARG A 286 -3.62 -0.54 -32.40
C ARG A 286 -3.31 -0.09 -33.83
N MET A 287 -3.43 1.21 -34.12
CA MET A 287 -3.08 1.75 -35.45
C MET A 287 -1.59 1.58 -35.77
N GLU A 288 -0.69 1.81 -34.79
CA GLU A 288 0.75 1.59 -34.96
C GLU A 288 1.09 0.13 -35.29
N LEU A 289 0.40 -0.84 -34.69
CA LEU A 289 0.60 -2.27 -34.97
C LEU A 289 0.07 -2.65 -36.35
N ASN A 290 -1.13 -2.18 -36.71
CA ASN A 290 -1.73 -2.46 -38.01
C ASN A 290 -0.91 -1.88 -39.18
N ASN A 291 -0.26 -0.74 -38.99
CA ASN A 291 0.59 -0.14 -40.02
C ASN A 291 1.96 -0.84 -40.18
N ARG A 292 2.30 -1.77 -39.29
CA ARG A 292 3.55 -2.56 -39.32
C ARG A 292 3.35 -4.01 -39.79
N ALA A 293 2.10 -4.45 -39.90
CA ALA A 293 1.69 -5.75 -40.40
C ALA A 293 1.42 -5.68 -41.91
#